data_AF-A0A2G9PAD6-F1
#
_entry.id   AF-A0A2G9PAD6-F1
#
_cell.length_a   1.000
_cell.length_b   1.000
_cell.length_c   1.000
_cell.angle_alpha   90.00
_cell.angle_beta   90.00
_cell.angle_gamma   90.00
#
_symmetry.space_group_name_H-M   'P 1'
#
loop_
_entity.id
_entity.type
_entity.pdbx_description
1 polymer ?
#
loop_
_entity_poly.entity_id
_entity_poly.type
_entity_poly.pdbx_seq_one_letter_code
_entity_poly.pdbx_strand_id
1 'polypeptide(L)'
;MTDLEDRVLGKNLVHVQSWIESERGWGTRPDGWSFHLSRADYAAFVKNYWDAQPDETPDEYSRPAEKELVVAQVTPDLYARVKKNEHGLRLYNIQGILKILL
;
A
#
# COMPACT_ATOMS: atom_id res chain seq x y z
N MET A 1 19.13 -18.13 7.74
CA MET A 1 17.87 -18.23 6.98
C MET A 1 18.21 -18.07 5.52
N THR A 2 17.74 -18.98 4.70
CA THR A 2 18.54 -19.68 3.68
C THR A 2 18.28 -19.17 2.27
N ASP A 3 19.34 -19.16 1.46
CA ASP A 3 19.49 -18.87 0.02
C ASP A 3 18.40 -19.49 -0.92
N LEU A 4 17.58 -20.42 -0.40
CA LEU A 4 16.41 -21.01 -1.07
C LEU A 4 15.16 -20.12 -0.97
N GLU A 5 14.94 -19.41 0.14
CA GLU A 5 13.80 -18.50 0.32
C GLU A 5 13.95 -17.28 -0.60
N ASP A 6 15.17 -16.73 -0.70
CA ASP A 6 15.52 -15.63 -1.61
C ASP A 6 15.39 -16.02 -3.10
N ARG A 7 15.60 -17.30 -3.42
CA ARG A 7 15.47 -17.85 -4.79
C ARG A 7 14.04 -18.17 -5.18
N VAL A 8 13.15 -18.48 -4.23
CA VAL A 8 11.74 -18.82 -4.49
C VAL A 8 10.82 -17.59 -4.41
N LEU A 9 11.13 -16.59 -3.56
CA LEU A 9 10.30 -15.40 -3.36
C LEU A 9 10.77 -14.15 -4.15
N GLY A 10 11.91 -14.25 -4.82
CA GLY A 10 12.44 -13.30 -5.83
C GLY A 10 12.37 -11.81 -5.48
N LYS A 11 13.45 -11.27 -4.88
CA LYS A 11 14.00 -9.88 -4.80
C LYS A 11 13.11 -8.61 -4.74
N ASN A 12 11.82 -8.67 -5.05
CA ASN A 12 10.92 -7.53 -5.23
C ASN A 12 9.71 -7.65 -4.30
N LEU A 13 9.96 -7.97 -3.03
CA LEU A 13 8.91 -8.02 -2.00
C LEU A 13 8.62 -6.62 -1.48
N VAL A 14 7.34 -6.32 -1.29
CA VAL A 14 6.86 -5.07 -0.70
C VAL A 14 5.74 -5.34 0.30
N HIS A 15 5.59 -4.45 1.26
CA HIS A 15 4.41 -4.37 2.12
C HIS A 15 3.29 -3.66 1.38
N VAL A 16 2.10 -4.23 1.44
CA VAL A 16 0.91 -3.80 0.70
C VAL A 16 -0.22 -3.53 1.66
N GLN A 17 -0.90 -2.40 1.47
CA GLN A 17 -2.10 -2.00 2.22
C GLN A 17 -3.21 -1.63 1.24
N SER A 18 -4.38 -2.26 1.37
CA SER A 18 -5.60 -1.79 0.71
C SER A 18 -6.18 -0.60 1.45
N TRP A 19 -6.83 0.29 0.70
CA TRP A 19 -7.52 1.44 1.25
C TRP A 19 -8.99 1.36 0.93
N ILE A 20 -9.80 1.93 1.81
CA ILE A 20 -11.22 2.19 1.59
C ILE A 20 -11.47 3.69 1.75
N GLU A 21 -12.32 4.22 0.90
CA GLU A 21 -12.86 5.56 1.03
C GLU A 21 -14.19 5.50 1.77
N SER A 22 -14.46 6.53 2.55
CA SER A 22 -15.74 6.76 3.22
C SER A 22 -16.30 8.10 2.73
N GLU A 23 -17.54 8.10 2.26
CA GLU A 23 -18.24 9.29 1.78
C GLU A 23 -19.59 9.43 2.51
N ARG A 24 -19.84 10.61 3.08
CA ARG A 24 -21.06 10.92 3.84
C ARG A 24 -22.30 10.75 2.97
N GLY A 25 -23.20 9.86 3.39
CA GLY A 25 -24.44 9.58 2.66
C GLY A 25 -24.31 8.52 1.58
N TRP A 26 -23.09 8.10 1.20
CA TRP A 26 -22.87 7.03 0.22
C TRP A 26 -22.38 5.71 0.87
N GLY A 27 -21.59 5.81 1.95
CA GLY A 27 -21.02 4.65 2.63
C GLY A 27 -19.53 4.52 2.33
N THR A 28 -19.06 3.30 2.05
CA THR A 28 -17.62 3.03 1.83
C THR A 28 -17.37 2.25 0.55
N ARG A 29 -16.26 2.53 -0.16
CA ARG A 29 -15.83 1.80 -1.36
C ARG A 29 -14.31 1.56 -1.37
N PRO A 30 -13.81 0.56 -2.13
CA PRO A 30 -12.38 0.36 -2.30
C PRO A 30 -11.70 1.59 -2.92
N ASP A 31 -10.52 1.94 -2.41
CA ASP A 31 -9.78 3.15 -2.78
C ASP A 31 -8.28 2.90 -3.00
N GLY A 32 -8.03 1.88 -3.82
CA GLY A 32 -6.69 1.52 -4.25
C GLY A 32 -5.82 0.87 -3.17
N TRP A 33 -4.53 0.90 -3.43
CA TRP A 33 -3.51 0.18 -2.67
C TRP A 33 -2.26 1.05 -2.51
N SER A 34 -1.59 0.94 -1.37
CA SER A 34 -0.26 1.50 -1.15
C SER A 34 0.80 0.40 -0.99
N PHE A 35 2.00 0.71 -1.46
CA PHE A 35 3.14 -0.21 -1.54
C PHE A 35 4.36 0.40 -0.87
N HIS A 36 5.01 -0.36 0.01
CA HIS A 36 6.07 0.13 0.89
C HIS A 36 7.23 -0.87 0.96
N LEU A 37 8.48 -0.37 1.07
CA LEU A 37 9.65 -1.25 1.20
C LEU A 37 9.79 -1.84 2.60
N SER A 38 9.22 -1.18 3.60
CA SER A 38 9.28 -1.61 5.00
C SER A 38 8.01 -1.22 5.78
N ARG A 39 7.84 -1.79 6.97
CA ARG A 39 6.80 -1.36 7.92
C ARG A 39 6.99 0.08 8.40
N ALA A 40 8.24 0.56 8.47
CA ALA A 40 8.54 1.93 8.86
C ALA A 40 8.09 2.93 7.79
N ASP A 41 8.33 2.62 6.52
CA ASP A 41 7.85 3.42 5.39
C ASP A 41 6.32 3.47 5.37
N TYR A 42 5.64 2.33 5.61
CA TYR A 42 4.19 2.31 5.77
C TYR A 42 3.71 3.24 6.88
N ALA A 43 4.31 3.16 8.08
CA ALA A 43 3.92 3.97 9.21
C ALA A 43 4.10 5.47 8.92
N ALA A 44 5.22 5.86 8.30
CA ALA A 44 5.47 7.22 7.87
C ALA A 44 4.48 7.69 6.79
N PHE A 45 4.17 6.84 5.81
CA PHE A 45 3.20 7.14 4.76
C PHE A 45 1.80 7.41 5.33
N VAL A 46 1.32 6.54 6.23
CA VAL A 46 0.01 6.68 6.88
C VAL A 46 -0.02 7.91 7.78
N LYS A 47 1.07 8.17 8.52
CA LYS A 47 1.18 9.38 9.33
C LYS A 47 1.08 10.63 8.47
N ASN A 48 1.85 10.72 7.39
CA ASN A 48 1.81 11.88 6.49
C ASN A 48 0.43 12.06 5.85
N TYR A 49 -0.27 10.98 5.53
CA TYR A 49 -1.65 11.04 5.02
C TYR A 49 -2.60 11.65 6.05
N TRP A 50 -2.54 11.21 7.31
CA TRP A 50 -3.40 11.73 8.38
C TRP A 50 -3.01 13.14 8.83
N ASP A 51 -1.72 13.47 8.87
CA ASP A 51 -1.24 14.82 9.17
C ASP A 51 -1.70 15.85 8.12
N ALA A 52 -2.02 15.40 6.91
CA ALA A 52 -2.54 16.24 5.83
C ALA A 52 -4.07 16.38 5.85
N GLN A 53 -4.78 15.65 6.71
CA GLN A 53 -6.23 15.79 6.86
C GLN A 53 -6.57 17.02 7.71
N PRO A 54 -7.74 17.66 7.47
CA PRO A 54 -8.23 18.70 8.39
C PRO A 54 -8.56 18.11 9.76
N ASP A 55 -8.62 18.99 10.77
CA ASP A 55 -8.97 18.60 12.15
C ASP A 55 -10.43 18.15 12.26
N GLU A 56 -11.32 18.70 11.43
CA GLU A 56 -12.71 18.25 11.33
C GLU A 56 -12.84 17.03 10.42
N THR A 57 -13.75 16.10 10.76
CA THR A 57 -14.04 14.94 9.92
C THR A 57 -14.54 15.36 8.53
N PRO A 58 -13.79 15.07 7.45
CA PRO A 58 -14.21 15.40 6.09
C PRO A 58 -15.49 14.68 5.67
N ASP A 59 -16.17 15.21 4.67
CA ASP A 59 -17.26 14.50 4.00
C ASP A 59 -16.78 13.26 3.24
N GLU A 60 -15.54 13.28 2.75
CA GLU A 60 -14.88 12.20 2.02
C GLU A 60 -13.43 12.02 2.52
N TYR A 61 -13.06 10.79 2.89
CA TYR A 61 -11.68 10.47 3.25
C TYR A 61 -11.39 8.98 3.08
N SER A 62 -10.13 8.65 2.80
CA SER A 62 -9.64 7.28 2.78
C SER A 62 -9.04 6.85 4.12
N ARG A 63 -9.04 5.52 4.35
CA ARG A 63 -8.34 4.89 5.47
C ARG A 63 -7.83 3.48 5.08
N PRO A 64 -6.80 2.95 5.76
CA PRO A 64 -6.40 1.56 5.63
C PRO A 64 -7.59 0.61 5.88
N ALA A 65 -7.82 -0.34 4.97
CA ALA A 65 -8.94 -1.29 5.04
C ALA A 65 -8.65 -2.48 5.97
N GLU A 66 -7.45 -3.06 5.84
CA GLU A 66 -6.99 -4.19 6.64
C GLU A 66 -6.17 -3.75 7.85
N LYS A 67 -6.20 -4.56 8.92
CA LYS A 67 -5.36 -4.34 10.11
C LYS A 67 -3.90 -4.73 9.89
N GLU A 68 -3.67 -5.76 9.10
CA GLU A 68 -2.33 -6.31 8.86
C GLU A 68 -1.85 -6.01 7.45
N LEU A 69 -0.57 -5.65 7.33
CA LEU A 69 0.10 -5.50 6.05
C LEU A 69 0.32 -6.84 5.40
N VAL A 70 -0.02 -6.93 4.12
CA VAL A 70 0.30 -8.10 3.29
C VAL A 70 1.71 -7.92 2.72
N VAL A 71 2.53 -8.96 2.72
CA VAL A 71 3.78 -8.97 1.95
C VAL A 71 3.51 -9.65 0.63
N ALA A 72 3.79 -8.97 -0.47
CA ALA A 72 3.55 -9.49 -1.81
C ALA A 72 4.78 -9.29 -2.69
N GLN A 73 5.00 -10.25 -3.60
CA GLN A 73 5.94 -10.08 -4.70
C GLN A 73 5.30 -9.19 -5.77
N VAL A 74 6.05 -8.20 -6.25
CA VAL A 74 5.61 -7.31 -7.33
C VAL A 74 6.55 -7.39 -8.53
N THR A 75 6.10 -6.86 -9.67
CA THR A 75 6.95 -6.75 -10.85
C THR A 75 8.18 -5.87 -10.56
N PRO A 76 9.32 -6.12 -11.24
CA PRO A 76 10.51 -5.27 -11.11
C PRO A 76 10.22 -3.78 -11.35
N ASP A 77 9.33 -3.47 -12.30
CA ASP A 77 8.95 -2.10 -12.63
C ASP A 77 8.18 -1.42 -11.49
N LEU A 78 7.22 -2.11 -10.87
CA LEU A 78 6.52 -1.57 -9.70
C LEU A 78 7.50 -1.40 -8.53
N TYR A 79 8.35 -2.40 -8.28
CA TYR A 79 9.35 -2.32 -7.22
C TYR A 79 10.28 -1.11 -7.40
N ALA A 80 10.76 -0.88 -8.62
CA ALA A 80 11.59 0.28 -8.96
C ALA A 80 10.85 1.62 -8.78
N ARG A 81 9.54 1.66 -9.04
CA ARG A 81 8.70 2.84 -8.76
C ARG A 81 8.53 3.08 -7.27
N VAL A 82 8.26 2.04 -6.48
CA VAL A 82 8.17 2.13 -5.02
C VAL A 82 9.48 2.68 -4.44
N LYS A 83 10.63 2.16 -4.90
CA LYS A 83 11.97 2.62 -4.50
C LYS A 83 12.28 4.09 -4.78
N LYS A 84 11.59 4.73 -5.72
CA LYS A 84 11.79 6.15 -6.06
C LYS A 84 10.96 7.10 -5.19
N ASN A 85 10.05 6.57 -4.36
CA ASN A 85 9.22 7.35 -3.46
C ASN A 85 9.74 7.20 -2.04
N GLU A 86 9.63 8.25 -1.23
CA GLU A 86 10.24 8.32 0.10
C GLU A 86 9.66 7.28 1.07
N HIS A 87 8.33 7.19 1.18
CA HIS A 87 7.65 6.29 2.12
C HIS A 87 6.73 5.28 1.44
N GLY A 88 6.68 5.28 0.11
CA GLY A 88 5.86 4.36 -0.68
C GLY A 88 5.05 5.04 -1.77
N LEU A 89 4.29 4.21 -2.49
CA LEU A 89 3.52 4.63 -3.66
C LEU A 89 2.07 4.17 -3.50
N ARG A 90 1.11 5.07 -3.73
CA ARG A 90 -0.33 4.75 -3.76
C ARG A 90 -0.85 4.70 -5.19
N LEU A 91 -1.61 3.65 -5.51
CA LEU A 91 -2.17 3.39 -6.84
C LEU A 91 -3.66 3.05 -6.74
N TYR A 92 -4.47 3.71 -7.57
CA TYR A 92 -5.93 3.58 -7.58
C TYR A 92 -6.45 2.58 -8.62
N ASN A 93 -5.64 2.28 -9.64
CA ASN A 93 -5.93 1.28 -10.65
C ASN A 93 -4.79 0.25 -10.71
N ILE A 94 -5.08 -0.99 -10.29
CA ILE A 94 -4.08 -2.07 -10.21
C ILE A 94 -4.21 -3.11 -11.33
N GLN A 95 -5.10 -2.90 -12.31
CA GLN A 95 -5.23 -3.83 -13.44
C GLN A 95 -3.86 -4.03 -14.13
N GLY A 96 -3.34 -5.26 -14.05
CA GLY A 96 -2.10 -5.68 -14.72
C GLY A 96 -0.80 -5.64 -13.89
N ILE A 97 -0.83 -5.18 -12.62
CA ILE A 97 0.42 -4.97 -11.85
C ILE A 97 0.60 -6.00 -10.71
N LEU A 98 -0.48 -6.65 -10.27
CA LEU A 98 -0.47 -7.52 -9.10
C LEU A 98 -0.61 -9.00 -9.49
N LYS A 99 0.47 -9.77 -9.38
CA LYS A 99 0.42 -11.22 -9.21
C LYS A 99 0.64 -11.49 -7.73
N ILE A 100 -0.44 -11.60 -6.95
CA ILE A 100 -0.32 -12.10 -5.58
C ILE A 100 -0.10 -13.61 -5.71
N LEU A 101 1.11 -14.07 -5.43
CA LEU A 101 1.36 -15.48 -5.16
C LEU A 101 0.88 -15.72 -3.72
N LEU A 102 -0.36 -16.18 -3.57
CA LEU A 102 -0.88 -16.75 -2.32
C LEU A 102 -0.56 -18.24 -2.28
#